data_AF-A0A5S9MCW5-F1
#
_entry.id   AF-A0A5S9MCW5-F1
#
_cell.length_a   1.000
_cell.length_b   1.000
_cell.length_c   1.000
_cell.angle_alpha   90.00
_cell.angle_beta   90.00
_cell.angle_gamma   90.00
#
_symmetry.space_group_name_H-M   'P 1'
#
loop_
_entity.id
_entity.type
_entity.pdbx_description
1 polymer ?
#
loop_
_entity_poly.entity_id
_entity_poly.type
_entity_poly.pdbx_seq_one_letter_code
_entity_poly.pdbx_strand_id
1 'polypeptide(L)'
;MANKVAVILESHEDQSLARSITSELADKLTSIAIIQEDGLEWYSSEKDGKLPAITKKQIEADNDLNQALKDRKKISKRAEPDAGNRKDERIVVGVPYEANGKKKAWSFFLNHSSL
;
A
#
# COMPACT_ATOMS: atom_id res chain seq x y z
N MET A 1 6.50 9.31 -0.55
CA MET A 1 5.03 9.22 -0.67
C MET A 1 4.40 8.52 0.53
N ALA A 2 4.82 7.30 0.87
CA ALA A 2 4.19 6.48 1.91
C ALA A 2 3.96 7.15 3.27
N ASN A 3 4.95 7.86 3.81
CA ASN A 3 4.79 8.60 5.06
C ASN A 3 3.70 9.71 4.97
N LYS A 4 3.53 10.35 3.81
CA LYS A 4 2.51 11.40 3.65
C LYS A 4 1.10 10.81 3.69
N VAL A 5 0.93 9.63 3.11
CA VAL A 5 -0.35 8.91 3.15
C VAL A 5 -0.67 8.43 4.55
N ALA A 6 0.30 7.88 5.28
CA ALA A 6 0.13 7.57 6.70
C ALA A 6 -0.37 8.79 7.48
N VAL A 7 0.27 9.95 7.33
CA VAL A 7 -0.15 11.20 7.97
C VAL A 7 -1.58 11.63 7.57
N ILE A 8 -1.95 11.54 6.28
CA ILE A 8 -3.32 11.86 5.83
C ILE A 8 -4.33 10.93 6.51
N LEU A 9 -4.05 9.63 6.55
CA LEU A 9 -4.95 8.63 7.13
C LEU A 9 -5.04 8.74 8.66
N GLU A 10 -3.97 9.16 9.34
CA GLU A 10 -3.95 9.40 10.80
C GLU A 10 -4.67 10.70 11.18
N SER A 11 -4.56 11.74 10.35
CA SER A 11 -5.08 13.08 10.66
C SER A 11 -6.56 13.29 10.37
N HIS A 12 -7.23 12.31 9.74
CA HIS A 12 -8.62 12.42 9.31
C HIS A 12 -9.50 11.38 9.99
N GLU A 13 -10.47 11.83 10.77
CA GLU A 13 -11.46 10.93 11.40
C GLU A 13 -12.34 10.23 10.36
N ASP A 14 -12.72 10.95 9.29
CA ASP A 14 -13.41 10.41 8.13
C ASP A 14 -12.43 9.67 7.21
N GLN A 15 -12.34 8.36 7.42
CA GLN A 15 -11.51 7.47 6.61
C GLN A 15 -11.98 7.33 5.16
N SER A 16 -13.22 7.69 4.82
CA SER A 16 -13.68 7.73 3.44
C SER A 16 -13.07 8.93 2.70
N LEU A 17 -13.07 10.10 3.36
CA LEU A 17 -12.42 11.31 2.85
C LEU A 17 -10.90 11.12 2.76
N ALA A 18 -10.28 10.58 3.81
CA ALA A 18 -8.84 10.32 3.84
C ALA A 18 -8.37 9.43 2.68
N ARG A 19 -9.15 8.39 2.36
CA ARG A 19 -8.90 7.50 1.22
C ARG A 19 -9.10 8.20 -0.13
N SER A 20 -10.09 9.08 -0.22
CA SER A 20 -10.33 9.89 -1.42
C SER A 20 -9.20 10.90 -1.68
N ILE A 21 -8.65 11.51 -0.62
CA ILE A 21 -7.45 12.37 -0.75
C ILE A 21 -6.23 11.53 -1.15
N THR A 22 -6.07 10.36 -0.53
CA THR A 22 -4.96 9.44 -0.79
C THR A 22 -4.99 8.90 -2.23
N SER A 23 -6.16 8.66 -2.82
CA SER A 23 -6.27 8.19 -4.21
C SER A 23 -5.74 9.19 -5.23
N GLU A 24 -5.78 10.49 -4.92
CA GLU A 24 -5.21 11.55 -5.77
C GLU A 24 -3.68 11.54 -5.77
N LEU A 25 -3.05 10.93 -4.76
CA LEU A 25 -1.60 10.74 -4.71
C LEU A 25 -1.13 9.53 -5.53
N ALA A 26 -2.05 8.66 -5.95
CA ALA A 26 -1.78 7.54 -6.84
C ALA A 26 -1.82 8.01 -8.30
N ASP A 27 -0.64 8.05 -8.93
CA ASP A 27 -0.48 8.39 -10.34
C ASP A 27 -0.58 7.15 -11.25
N LYS A 28 -0.20 7.30 -12.52
CA LYS A 28 -0.27 6.20 -13.51
C LYS A 28 0.72 5.07 -13.23
N LEU A 29 1.74 5.29 -12.39
CA LEU A 29 2.80 4.33 -12.08
C LEU A 29 2.73 3.82 -10.63
N THR A 30 1.91 4.46 -9.80
CA THR A 30 1.82 4.19 -8.37
C THR A 30 0.43 3.71 -8.01
N SER A 31 0.34 2.55 -7.37
CA SER A 31 -0.88 2.04 -6.76
C SER A 31 -0.73 1.93 -5.25
N ILE A 32 -1.83 2.13 -4.53
CA ILE A 32 -1.88 2.17 -3.07
C ILE A 32 -2.85 1.09 -2.59
N ALA A 33 -2.40 0.27 -1.65
CA ALA A 33 -3.24 -0.64 -0.88
C ALA A 33 -3.26 -0.18 0.58
N ILE A 34 -4.43 -0.23 1.20
CA ILE A 34 -4.62 0.03 2.61
C ILE A 34 -5.20 -1.24 3.23
N ILE A 35 -4.49 -1.78 4.21
CA ILE A 35 -4.82 -3.03 4.89
C ILE A 35 -5.05 -2.70 6.36
N GLN A 36 -6.26 -2.93 6.87
CA GLN A 36 -6.55 -2.80 8.30
C GLN A 36 -6.38 -4.16 9.00
N GLU A 37 -6.04 -4.13 10.29
CA GLU A 37 -5.90 -5.34 11.10
C GLU A 37 -7.23 -6.12 11.25
N ASP A 38 -8.38 -5.44 11.16
CA ASP A 38 -9.71 -6.05 11.15
C ASP A 38 -10.08 -6.75 9.83
N GLY A 39 -9.15 -6.76 8.86
CA GLY A 39 -9.31 -7.41 7.57
C GLY A 39 -9.95 -6.52 6.50
N LEU A 40 -10.29 -5.26 6.80
CA LEU A 40 -10.74 -4.33 5.77
C LEU A 40 -9.58 -3.98 4.82
N GLU A 41 -9.84 -4.15 3.53
CA GLU A 41 -8.93 -3.85 2.44
C GLU A 41 -9.48 -2.70 1.60
N TRP A 42 -8.59 -1.86 1.10
CA TRP A 42 -8.94 -0.82 0.13
C TRP A 42 -7.80 -0.63 -0.87
N TYR A 43 -8.16 -0.44 -2.14
CA TYR A 43 -7.21 -0.34 -3.23
C TYR A 43 -7.49 0.89 -4.10
N SER A 44 -6.46 1.68 -4.41
CA SER A 44 -6.60 2.88 -5.25
C SER A 44 -6.96 2.56 -6.71
N SER A 45 -6.73 1.32 -7.15
CA SER A 45 -6.93 0.88 -8.53
C SER A 45 -8.36 0.49 -8.87
N GLU A 46 -9.24 0.32 -7.88
CA GLU A 46 -10.64 -0.10 -8.10
C GLU A 46 -11.48 0.92 -8.86
N LYS A 47 -11.08 2.20 -8.88
CA LYS A 47 -11.90 3.27 -9.45
C LYS A 47 -11.62 3.63 -10.91
N ASP A 48 -10.41 3.42 -11.43
CA ASP A 48 -9.97 4.16 -12.65
C ASP A 48 -9.08 3.39 -13.65
N GLY A 49 -9.09 2.06 -13.68
CA GLY A 49 -8.22 1.30 -14.60
C GLY A 49 -6.72 1.56 -14.38
N LYS A 50 -6.36 2.07 -13.19
CA LYS A 50 -4.99 2.28 -12.72
C LYS A 50 -4.31 0.92 -12.49
N LEU A 51 -2.97 0.93 -12.46
CA LEU A 51 -2.16 -0.27 -12.23
C LEU A 51 -2.63 -1.04 -10.99
N PRO A 52 -2.64 -2.38 -11.02
CA PRO A 52 -3.12 -3.17 -9.91
C PRO A 52 -2.29 -2.84 -8.66
N ALA A 53 -2.98 -2.57 -7.56
CA ALA A 53 -2.35 -2.49 -6.25
C ALA A 53 -1.81 -3.86 -5.81
N ILE A 54 -0.78 -3.85 -4.96
CA ILE A 54 -0.35 -5.08 -4.30
C ILE A 54 -1.47 -5.57 -3.37
N THR A 55 -1.89 -6.82 -3.54
CA THR A 55 -2.99 -7.40 -2.76
C THR A 55 -2.51 -7.89 -1.40
N LYS A 56 -3.42 -7.97 -0.42
CA LYS A 56 -3.13 -8.60 0.88
C LYS A 56 -2.50 -9.99 0.72
N LYS A 57 -3.06 -10.81 -0.16
CA LYS A 57 -2.56 -12.17 -0.44
C LYS A 57 -1.10 -12.17 -0.91
N GLN A 58 -0.72 -11.22 -1.76
CA GLN A 58 0.68 -11.08 -2.21
C GLN A 58 1.61 -10.62 -1.08
N ILE A 59 1.14 -9.71 -0.22
CA ILE A 59 1.89 -9.24 0.96
C ILE A 59 2.09 -10.40 1.95
N GLU A 60 1.06 -11.21 2.20
CA GLU A 60 1.12 -12.34 3.13
C GLU A 60 1.97 -13.51 2.61
N ALA A 61 2.00 -13.70 1.29
CA ALA A 61 2.83 -14.71 0.64
C ALA A 61 4.33 -14.33 0.60
N ASP A 62 4.66 -13.04 0.70
CA ASP A 62 6.04 -12.56 0.78
C ASP A 62 6.51 -12.54 2.24
N ASN A 63 7.57 -13.30 2.55
CA ASN A 63 8.07 -13.43 3.92
C ASN A 63 8.47 -12.10 4.56
N ASP A 64 9.11 -11.20 3.83
CA ASP A 64 9.60 -9.94 4.39
C ASP A 64 8.44 -8.96 4.62
N LEU A 65 7.53 -8.87 3.64
CA LEU A 65 6.35 -8.01 3.74
C LEU A 65 5.41 -8.50 4.85
N ASN A 66 5.19 -9.81 4.95
CA ASN A 66 4.39 -10.43 6.01
C ASN A 66 5.05 -10.25 7.39
N GLN A 67 6.37 -10.36 7.48
CA GLN A 67 7.05 -10.09 8.75
C GLN A 67 6.92 -8.61 9.14
N ALA A 68 7.05 -7.68 8.19
CA ALA A 68 6.86 -6.26 8.46
C ALA A 68 5.43 -5.88 8.89
N LEU A 69 4.42 -6.58 8.36
CA LEU A 69 3.05 -6.51 8.87
C LEU A 69 3.01 -6.92 10.36
N LYS A 70 3.49 -8.13 10.69
CA LYS A 70 3.46 -8.66 12.06
C LYS A 70 4.24 -7.79 13.06
N ASP A 71 5.42 -7.35 12.65
CA ASP A 71 6.33 -6.53 13.45
C ASP A 71 5.91 -5.07 13.55
N ARG A 72 4.93 -4.64 12.75
CA ARG A 72 4.52 -3.23 12.63
C ARG A 72 5.70 -2.31 12.33
N LYS A 73 6.51 -2.71 11.36
CA LYS A 73 7.69 -1.95 10.94
C LYS A 73 7.50 -1.44 9.52
N LYS A 74 8.13 -0.29 9.27
CA LYS A 74 8.31 0.20 7.90
C LYS A 74 9.16 -0.79 7.11
N ILE A 75 8.77 -1.05 5.87
CA ILE A 75 9.53 -1.87 4.94
C ILE A 75 9.61 -1.19 3.57
N SER A 76 10.73 -1.38 2.89
CA SER A 76 10.88 -1.07 1.47
C SER A 76 11.56 -2.25 0.81
N LYS A 77 10.91 -2.86 -0.18
CA LYS A 77 11.38 -4.05 -0.86
C LYS A 77 11.21 -3.88 -2.36
N ARG A 78 12.21 -4.31 -3.12
CA ARG A 78 12.08 -4.51 -4.55
C ARG A 78 11.38 -5.86 -4.76
N ALA A 79 10.18 -5.83 -5.30
CA ALA A 79 9.45 -7.03 -5.68
C ALA A 79 9.86 -7.43 -7.09
N GLU A 80 10.35 -8.66 -7.23
CA GLU A 80 10.61 -9.22 -8.55
C GLU A 80 9.28 -9.51 -9.24
N PRO A 81 9.16 -9.24 -10.56
CA PRO A 81 7.99 -9.64 -11.31
C PRO A 81 7.88 -11.16 -11.33
N ASP A 82 6.66 -11.69 -11.19
CA ASP A 82 6.39 -13.13 -11.30
C ASP A 82 7.01 -13.69 -12.60
N ALA A 83 7.70 -14.82 -12.44
CA ALA A 83 8.39 -15.64 -13.44
C ALA A 83 8.35 -15.14 -14.91
N GLY A 84 9.42 -14.46 -15.33
CA GLY A 84 9.83 -14.41 -16.73
C GLY A 84 9.87 -13.04 -17.41
N ASN A 85 9.33 -11.98 -16.77
CA ASN A 85 9.33 -10.65 -17.39
C ASN A 85 10.13 -9.64 -16.56
N ARG A 86 11.47 -9.70 -16.68
CA ARG A 86 12.45 -8.83 -15.97
C ARG A 86 12.28 -7.31 -16.19
N LYS A 87 11.31 -6.88 -17.00
CA LYS A 87 11.08 -5.47 -17.34
C LYS A 87 10.17 -4.72 -16.36
N ASP A 88 9.48 -5.43 -15.47
CA ASP A 88 8.57 -4.80 -14.49
C ASP A 88 9.19 -4.81 -13.09
N GLU A 89 10.21 -3.98 -12.88
CA GLU A 89 10.79 -3.81 -11.56
C GLU A 89 9.83 -3.00 -10.67
N ARG A 90 9.33 -3.64 -9.60
CA ARG A 90 8.36 -3.01 -8.70
C ARG A 90 8.98 -2.71 -7.35
N ILE A 91 8.66 -1.55 -6.79
CA ILE A 91 9.07 -1.19 -5.44
C ILE A 91 7.83 -1.19 -4.56
N VAL A 92 7.86 -2.03 -3.52
CA VAL A 92 6.84 -2.10 -2.47
C VAL A 92 7.34 -1.33 -1.25
N VAL A 93 6.57 -0.35 -0.78
CA VAL A 93 6.85 0.37 0.47
C VAL A 93 5.66 0.21 1.40
N GLY A 94 5.87 -0.40 2.56
CA GLY A 94 4.87 -0.53 3.62
C GLY A 94 5.14 0.40 4.78
N VAL A 95 4.13 1.15 5.22
CA VAL A 95 4.22 2.02 6.41
C VAL A 95 3.02 1.74 7.32
N PRO A 96 3.26 1.33 8.59
CA PRO A 96 2.19 1.22 9.57
C PRO A 96 1.66 2.61 9.95
N TYR A 97 0.38 2.70 10.25
CA TYR A 97 -0.27 3.92 10.73
C TYR A 97 -1.43 3.59 11.67
N GLU A 98 -1.83 4.56 12.48
CA GLU A 98 -2.95 4.43 13.43
C GLU A 98 -4.11 5.38 13.10
N ALA A 99 -5.17 4.87 12.48
CA ALA A 99 -6.40 5.63 12.27
C ALA A 99 -7.21 5.73 13.57
N ASN A 100 -7.72 6.92 13.86
CA ASN A 100 -8.61 7.20 14.99
C ASN A 100 -8.03 6.76 16.35
N GLY A 101 -6.70 6.79 16.49
CA GLY A 101 -5.96 6.41 17.71
C GLY A 101 -6.17 4.98 18.20
N LYS A 102 -6.78 4.11 17.39
CA LYS A 102 -7.19 2.75 17.80
C LYS A 102 -7.08 1.72 16.69
N LYS A 103 -7.29 2.12 15.43
CA LYS A 103 -7.28 1.19 14.29
C LYS A 103 -5.89 1.15 13.67
N LYS A 104 -5.25 0.01 13.86
CA LYS A 104 -3.93 -0.28 13.34
C LYS A 104 -4.06 -0.76 11.90
N ALA A 105 -3.31 -0.10 11.01
CA ALA A 105 -3.39 -0.35 9.59
C ALA A 105 -2.03 -0.15 8.93
N TRP A 106 -1.94 -0.58 7.68
CA TRP A 106 -0.74 -0.45 6.85
C TRP A 106 -1.13 0.15 5.52
N SER A 107 -0.31 1.10 5.08
CA SER A 107 -0.37 1.63 3.73
C SER A 107 0.79 1.03 2.93
N PHE A 108 0.46 0.37 1.83
CA PHE A 108 1.41 -0.21 0.90
C PHE A 108 1.38 0.54 -0.42
N PHE A 109 2.56 0.85 -0.93
CA PHE A 109 2.78 1.54 -2.19
C PHE A 109 3.47 0.58 -3.12
N LEU A 110 2.91 0.40 -4.30
CA LEU A 110 3.54 -0.32 -5.38
C LEU A 110 3.86 0.69 -6.47
N ASN A 111 5.14 0.94 -6.69
CA ASN A 111 5.61 1.75 -7.80
C ASN A 111 6.09 0.84 -8.93
N HIS A 112 5.57 1.05 -10.14
CA HIS A 112 5.99 0.39 -11.36
C HIS A 112 7.03 1.25 -12.07
N SER A 113 8.26 0.74 -12.17
CA SER A 113 9.30 1.41 -12.95
C SER A 113 9.09 1.08 -14.43
N SER A 114 8.85 2.08 -15.28
CA SER A 114 8.97 1.91 -16.74
C SER A 114 10.42 2.15 -17.13
N LEU A 115 11.14 1.10 -17.53
CA LEU A 115 12.43 1.21 -18.23
C LEU A 115 12.21 1.49 -19.73
#